data_AF-A0A9D0W0X1-F1
#
_entry.id   AF-A0A9D0W0X1-F1
#
_cell.length_a   1.000
_cell.length_b   1.000
_cell.length_c   1.000
_cell.angle_alpha   90.00
_cell.angle_beta   90.00
_cell.angle_gamma   90.00
#
_symmetry.space_group_name_H-M   'P 1'
#
loop_
_entity.id
_entity.type
_entity.pdbx_description
1 polymer ?
#
loop_
_entity_poly.entity_id
_entity_poly.type
_entity_poly.pdbx_seq_one_letter_code
_entity_poly.pdbx_strand_id
1 'polypeptide(L)'
;MASIKIRAKLDGDTTTVKALISHPMETGQRKDKKTGKKIPAHFIQEVTCEHKGNVVMTALWGPAISKNPYLSFKFKGAAKGDTLKLSWVDNKGKSDSTETQVR
;
A
#
# COMPACT_ATOMS: atom_id res chain seq x y z
N MET A 1 -7.53 -8.03 11.89
CA MET A 1 -6.12 -8.27 11.46
C MET A 1 -5.76 -7.20 10.45
N ALA A 2 -4.64 -6.50 10.63
CA ALA A 2 -4.21 -5.42 9.73
C ALA A 2 -4.08 -5.94 8.28
N SER A 3 -4.55 -5.15 7.31
CA SER A 3 -4.47 -5.53 5.89
C SER A 3 -3.05 -5.39 5.33
N ILE A 4 -2.15 -4.73 6.06
CA ILE A 4 -0.83 -4.34 5.59
C ILE A 4 0.24 -5.15 6.33
N LYS A 5 1.12 -5.82 5.58
CA LYS A 5 2.38 -6.36 6.09
C LYS A 5 3.52 -5.50 5.58
N ILE A 6 4.19 -4.77 6.47
CA ILE A 6 5.26 -3.84 6.11
C ILE A 6 6.58 -4.23 6.78
N ARG A 7 7.69 -4.01 6.08
CA ARG A 7 9.05 -4.08 6.62
C ARG A 7 9.87 -2.91 6.08
N ALA A 8 10.67 -2.32 6.95
CA ALA A 8 11.65 -1.31 6.60
C ALA A 8 13.05 -1.75 7.05
N LYS A 9 14.01 -1.71 6.14
CA LYS A 9 15.41 -2.09 6.39
C LYS A 9 16.32 -0.94 6.00
N LEU A 10 17.17 -0.50 6.92
CA LEU A 10 18.23 0.44 6.65
C LEU A 10 19.47 -0.30 6.11
N ASP A 11 20.08 0.26 5.07
CA ASP A 11 21.36 -0.19 4.53
C ASP A 11 22.19 1.05 4.18
N GLY A 12 23.23 1.31 4.98
CA GLY A 12 23.96 2.59 4.93
C GLY A 12 23.05 3.77 5.23
N ASP A 13 22.86 4.65 4.23
CA ASP A 13 22.02 5.84 4.30
C ASP A 13 20.61 5.65 3.69
N THR A 14 20.34 4.45 3.17
CA THR A 14 19.16 4.17 2.35
C THR A 14 18.24 3.19 3.05
N THR A 15 17.00 3.61 3.29
CA THR A 15 15.95 2.76 3.84
C THR A 15 15.12 2.16 2.71
N THR A 16 15.07 0.82 2.66
CA THR A 16 14.18 0.09 1.76
C THR A 16 12.91 -0.29 2.50
N VAL A 17 11.76 0.16 1.97
CA VAL A 17 10.43 -0.15 2.51
C VAL A 17 9.75 -1.12 1.57
N LYS A 18 9.21 -2.21 2.13
CA LYS A 18 8.45 -3.23 1.42
C LYS A 18 7.11 -3.42 2.11
N ALA A 19 6.02 -3.34 1.36
CA ALA A 19 4.67 -3.55 1.84
C ALA A 19 3.92 -4.57 0.98
N LEU A 20 3.18 -5.46 1.63
CA LEU A 20 2.20 -6.34 1.01
C LEU A 20 0.84 -6.01 1.59
N ILE A 21 -0.09 -5.58 0.74
CA ILE A 21 -1.42 -5.12 1.15
C ILE A 21 -2.45 -6.16 0.73
N SER A 22 -3.21 -6.71 1.67
CA SER A 22 -4.29 -7.67 1.39
C SER A 22 -5.53 -6.92 0.89
N HIS A 23 -5.65 -6.77 -0.42
CA HIS A 23 -6.76 -6.07 -1.07
C HIS A 23 -7.18 -6.78 -2.38
N PRO A 24 -8.50 -6.88 -2.70
CA PRO A 24 -8.98 -7.59 -3.88
C PRO A 24 -8.51 -7.01 -5.22
N MET A 25 -8.39 -5.68 -5.32
CA MET A 25 -8.06 -4.97 -6.56
C MET A 25 -8.92 -5.42 -7.75
N GLU A 26 -10.24 -5.43 -7.56
CA GLU A 26 -11.18 -5.78 -8.63
C GLU A 26 -11.16 -4.70 -9.70
N THR A 27 -10.91 -5.11 -10.94
CA THR A 27 -10.64 -4.19 -12.05
C THR A 27 -11.91 -3.57 -12.63
N GLY A 28 -13.08 -4.16 -12.33
CA GLY A 28 -14.34 -3.79 -12.96
C GLY A 28 -14.64 -4.55 -14.26
N GLN A 29 -13.69 -5.36 -14.77
CA GLN A 29 -13.84 -6.05 -16.05
C GLN A 29 -14.30 -7.50 -15.91
N ARG A 30 -14.14 -8.09 -14.72
CA ARG A 30 -14.58 -9.47 -14.47
C ARG A 30 -16.10 -9.55 -14.50
N LYS A 31 -16.64 -10.60 -15.11
CA LYS A 31 -18.07 -10.91 -15.10
C LYS A 31 -18.38 -11.95 -14.03
N ASP A 32 -19.48 -11.76 -13.34
CA ASP A 32 -20.04 -12.78 -12.46
C ASP A 32 -20.57 -13.96 -13.31
N LYS A 33 -20.17 -15.19 -12.95
CA LYS A 33 -20.48 -16.37 -13.76
C LYS A 33 -21.96 -16.76 -13.75
N LYS A 34 -22.72 -16.39 -12.70
CA LYS A 34 -24.13 -16.76 -12.55
C LYS A 34 -25.05 -15.75 -13.23
N THR A 35 -24.72 -14.47 -13.15
CA THR A 35 -25.56 -13.37 -13.62
C THR A 35 -25.08 -12.75 -14.94
N GLY A 36 -23.84 -13.01 -15.36
CA GLY A 36 -23.23 -12.42 -16.55
C GLY A 36 -22.88 -10.93 -16.43
N LYS A 37 -23.22 -10.27 -15.32
CA LYS A 37 -22.99 -8.84 -15.08
C LYS A 37 -21.53 -8.57 -14.71
N LYS A 38 -21.03 -7.37 -15.04
CA LYS A 38 -19.71 -6.91 -14.59
C LYS A 38 -19.70 -6.73 -13.07
N ILE A 39 -18.64 -7.19 -12.42
CA ILE A 39 -18.39 -6.94 -11.00
C ILE A 39 -17.85 -5.50 -10.89
N PRO A 40 -18.41 -4.63 -10.03
CA PRO A 40 -17.95 -3.26 -9.90
C PRO A 40 -16.48 -3.16 -9.47
N ALA A 41 -15.76 -2.17 -10.00
CA ALA A 41 -14.37 -1.93 -9.68
C ALA A 41 -14.18 -1.64 -8.18
N HIS A 42 -13.15 -2.24 -7.59
CA HIS A 42 -12.79 -2.04 -6.19
C HIS A 42 -11.28 -2.12 -6.03
N PHE A 43 -10.63 -0.96 -6.00
CA PHE A 43 -9.17 -0.85 -6.00
C PHE A 43 -8.72 0.30 -5.09
N ILE A 44 -7.52 0.15 -4.54
CA ILE A 44 -6.83 1.20 -3.80
C ILE A 44 -6.47 2.33 -4.77
N GLN A 45 -6.80 3.56 -4.40
CA GLN A 45 -6.55 4.76 -5.20
C GLN A 45 -5.25 5.46 -4.81
N GLU A 46 -4.93 5.47 -3.53
CA GLU A 46 -3.75 6.15 -3.02
C GLU A 46 -3.09 5.32 -1.90
N VAL A 47 -1.77 5.24 -1.95
CA VAL A 47 -0.93 4.73 -0.87
C VAL A 47 0.06 5.82 -0.50
N THR A 48 0.16 6.12 0.79
CA THR A 48 1.04 7.16 1.32
C THR A 48 1.92 6.58 2.41
N CYS A 49 3.20 6.94 2.39
CA CYS A 49 4.14 6.61 3.45
C CYS A 49 4.72 7.88 4.05
N GLU A 50 4.68 7.95 5.38
CA GLU A 50 5.17 9.07 6.17
C GLU A 50 6.33 8.64 7.09
N HIS A 51 7.31 9.52 7.22
CA HIS A 51 8.42 9.45 8.17
C HIS A 51 8.50 10.75 8.95
N LYS A 52 8.39 10.69 10.28
CA LYS A 52 8.41 11.88 11.17
C LYS A 52 7.41 12.97 10.74
N GLY A 53 6.23 12.56 10.27
CA GLY A 53 5.18 13.46 9.79
C GLY A 53 5.38 14.03 8.38
N ASN A 54 6.50 13.70 7.71
CA ASN A 54 6.75 14.09 6.33
C ASN A 54 6.38 12.95 5.39
N VAL A 55 5.66 13.26 4.31
CA VAL A 55 5.37 12.29 3.25
C VAL A 55 6.66 11.99 2.49
N VAL A 56 7.10 10.73 2.54
CA VAL A 56 8.29 10.25 1.82
C VAL A 56 7.94 9.55 0.52
N MET A 57 6.68 9.13 0.36
CA MET A 57 6.17 8.51 -0.86
C MET A 57 4.65 8.65 -0.93
N THR A 58 4.15 9.03 -2.11
CA THR A 58 2.75 8.89 -2.50
C THR A 58 2.69 8.09 -3.80
N ALA A 59 1.79 7.11 -3.86
CA ALA A 59 1.54 6.32 -5.06
C ALA A 59 0.05 6.38 -5.40
N LEU A 60 -0.26 6.88 -6.59
CA LEU A 60 -1.61 6.90 -7.13
C LEU A 60 -1.82 5.64 -7.96
N TRP A 61 -2.79 4.82 -7.56
CA TRP A 61 -3.05 3.51 -8.13
C TRP A 61 -4.36 3.49 -8.91
N GLY A 62 -4.37 2.62 -9.93
CA GLY A 62 -5.53 2.34 -10.75
C GLY A 62 -5.93 0.87 -10.68
N PRO A 63 -7.02 0.50 -11.38
CA PRO A 63 -7.53 -0.87 -11.41
C PRO A 63 -6.56 -1.88 -12.06
N ALA A 64 -5.47 -1.43 -12.69
CA ALA A 64 -4.47 -2.31 -13.30
C ALA A 64 -3.47 -2.92 -12.31
N ILE A 65 -3.46 -2.48 -11.05
CA ILE A 65 -2.63 -3.07 -9.99
C ILE A 65 -3.23 -4.42 -9.59
N SER A 66 -2.35 -5.43 -9.47
CA SER A 66 -2.77 -6.81 -9.17
C SER A 66 -3.33 -6.98 -7.76
N LYS A 67 -4.17 -7.99 -7.58
CA LYS A 67 -4.65 -8.45 -6.26
C LYS A 67 -3.47 -8.66 -5.31
N ASN A 68 -3.68 -8.31 -4.04
CA ASN A 68 -2.68 -8.31 -2.99
C ASN A 68 -1.41 -7.50 -3.38
N PRO A 69 -1.54 -6.18 -3.59
CA PRO A 69 -0.44 -5.37 -4.11
C PRO A 69 0.84 -5.48 -3.28
N TYR A 70 1.97 -5.63 -3.98
CA TYR A 70 3.30 -5.49 -3.41
C TYR A 70 3.90 -4.15 -3.84
N LEU A 71 4.38 -3.39 -2.86
CA LEU A 71 5.03 -2.09 -3.06
C LEU A 71 6.43 -2.15 -2.46
N SER A 72 7.42 -1.68 -3.22
CA SER A 72 8.80 -1.55 -2.75
C SER A 72 9.37 -0.22 -3.22
N PHE A 73 9.86 0.58 -2.29
CA PHE A 73 10.53 1.84 -2.60
C PHE A 73 11.72 2.05 -1.66
N LYS A 74 12.54 3.04 -1.99
CA LYS A 74 13.71 3.42 -1.20
C LYS A 74 13.68 4.93 -0.96
N PHE A 75 14.09 5.36 0.22
CA PHE A 75 14.30 6.77 0.53
C PHE A 75 15.48 6.91 1.50
N LYS A 76 16.03 8.11 1.62
CA LYS A 76 17.14 8.42 2.54
C LYS A 76 16.66 9.26 3.72
N GLY A 77 17.43 9.28 4.80
CA GLY A 77 17.18 10.15 5.96
C GLY A 77 16.44 9.51 7.14
N ALA A 78 16.11 8.22 7.04
CA ALA A 78 15.66 7.44 8.18
C ALA A 78 16.82 6.84 8.98
N ALA A 79 16.66 6.76 10.30
CA ALA A 79 17.56 6.08 11.22
C ALA A 79 16.93 4.80 11.76
N LYS A 80 17.77 3.88 12.24
CA LYS A 80 17.30 2.65 12.90
C LYS A 80 16.44 3.02 14.11
N GLY A 81 15.28 2.37 14.24
CA GLY A 81 14.29 2.64 15.28
C GLY A 81 13.26 3.72 14.93
N ASP A 82 13.48 4.50 13.87
CA ASP A 82 12.48 5.47 13.42
C ASP A 82 11.18 4.77 13.00
N THR A 83 10.05 5.39 13.30
CA THR A 83 8.73 4.90 12.89
C THR A 83 8.37 5.40 11.49
N LEU A 84 7.89 4.47 10.67
CA LEU A 84 7.22 4.74 9.40
C LEU A 84 5.75 4.38 9.51
N LYS A 85 4.90 5.23 8.95
CA LYS A 85 3.47 4.96 8.80
C LYS A 85 3.17 4.77 7.32
N LEU A 86 2.46 3.70 6.98
CA LEU A 86 1.95 3.47 5.63
C LEU A 86 0.43 3.35 5.68
N SER A 87 -0.25 4.10 4.83
CA SER A 87 -1.70 4.15 4.74
C SER A 87 -2.17 4.00 3.31
N TRP A 88 -3.40 3.54 3.13
CA TRP A 88 -4.06 3.51 1.84
C TRP A 88 -5.52 3.90 1.94
N VAL A 89 -6.08 4.39 0.83
CA VAL A 89 -7.53 4.62 0.65
C VAL A 89 -8.01 4.00 -0.67
N ASP A 90 -9.20 3.41 -0.68
CA ASP A 90 -9.82 2.79 -1.85
C ASP A 90 -10.97 3.61 -2.43
N ASN A 91 -11.37 3.25 -3.65
CA ASN A 91 -12.46 3.91 -4.38
C ASN A 91 -13.86 3.69 -3.77
N LYS A 92 -13.97 2.95 -2.67
CA LYS A 92 -15.21 2.75 -1.90
C LYS A 92 -15.17 3.50 -0.56
N GLY A 93 -14.16 4.36 -0.35
CA GLY A 93 -13.99 5.16 0.86
C GLY A 93 -13.46 4.37 2.05
N LYS A 94 -12.96 3.14 1.87
CA LYS A 94 -12.28 2.41 2.94
C LYS A 94 -10.81 2.79 2.97
N SER A 95 -10.23 2.66 4.15
CA SER A 95 -8.82 2.92 4.39
C SER A 95 -8.27 1.98 5.45
N ASP A 96 -6.96 1.79 5.45
CA ASP A 96 -6.24 1.16 6.54
C ASP A 96 -4.87 1.82 6.69
N SER A 97 -4.24 1.67 7.85
CA SER A 97 -2.90 2.17 8.12
C SER A 97 -2.14 1.24 9.05
N THR A 98 -0.82 1.21 8.91
CA THR A 98 0.05 0.40 9.77
C THR A 98 1.38 1.09 9.94
N GLU A 99 1.94 0.95 11.14
CA GLU A 99 3.25 1.48 11.48
C GLU A 99 4.31 0.38 11.57
N THR A 100 5.55 0.74 11.32
CA THR A 100 6.70 -0.15 11.50
C THR A 100 7.93 0.64 11.90
N GLN A 101 8.84 -0.02 12.59
CA GLN A 101 10.15 0.56 12.88
C GLN A 101 11.15 0.16 11.80
N VAL A 102 11.99 1.11 11.42
CA VAL A 102 13.15 0.88 10.56
C VAL A 102 14.15 0.01 11.31
N ARG A 103 14.53 -1.12 10.70
CA ARG A 103 15.48 -2.08 11.28
C ARG A 103 16.87 -1.96 10.68
#